data_AF-B4KMG8-F1
#
_entry.id   AF-B4KMG8-F1
#
_cell.length_a   1.000
_cell.length_b   1.000
_cell.length_c   1.000
_cell.angle_alpha   90.00
_cell.angle_beta   90.00
_cell.angle_gamma   90.00
#
_symmetry.space_group_name_H-M   'P 1'
#
loop_
_entity.id
_entity.type
_entity.pdbx_description
1 polymer ?
#
loop_
_entity_poly.entity_id
_entity_poly.type
_entity_poly.pdbx_seq_one_letter_code
_entity_poly.pdbx_strand_id
1 'polypeptide(L)'
;MAVPSEDQSSDKEIAWLKMVWSHIDYAVRICIVIFVADLLQRLFFVFKEYLCHRIYYLPEDRLTTIIKRAYTYNIKTVYLALLVIFTGLTRFGRTNNLALLLPRGEPLLLIPLYWIFTYVQLSHSSLSYAHWIRDSHGLDYAAGMASSYFHGYLKLSLPERENDGLQKRMEKYEDMQNVKFGIKRLIILIPDEMFVNRVIQSEWLDKAEPLETQFINRAGVNRPFKHAVYRLNKQINGTTYYFAMEGATPMLTFFESMHFQLSATWQMQEMKREIWLKFCKHLQELLNNWPETRREVQLIIYNSHKQNGELQDVGDVLISHVLTHIEKEKKH
;
A
#
# COMPACT_ATOMS: atom_id res chain seq x y z
N MET A 1 -6.83 33.08 -61.92
CA MET A 1 -6.29 32.40 -60.71
C MET A 1 -4.78 32.46 -60.81
N ALA A 2 -4.14 33.36 -60.06
CA ALA A 2 -2.68 33.45 -60.03
C ALA A 2 -2.15 32.33 -59.13
N VAL A 3 -1.37 31.41 -59.71
CA VAL A 3 -0.62 30.40 -58.97
C VAL A 3 0.48 31.14 -58.21
N PRO A 4 0.60 31.00 -56.87
CA PRO A 4 1.66 31.67 -56.13
C PRO A 4 3.02 31.16 -56.62
N SER A 5 3.96 32.06 -56.88
CA SER A 5 5.32 31.74 -57.32
C SER A 5 6.03 30.88 -56.27
N GLU A 6 6.63 29.78 -56.72
CA GLU A 6 7.36 28.76 -55.95
C GLU A 6 8.31 29.35 -54.88
N ASP A 7 8.89 30.51 -55.18
CA ASP A 7 9.84 31.26 -54.35
C ASP A 7 9.24 31.76 -53.02
N GLN A 8 7.96 32.19 -53.03
CA GLN A 8 7.29 32.66 -51.82
C GLN A 8 6.88 31.53 -50.86
N SER A 9 6.83 30.29 -51.35
CA SER A 9 6.57 29.10 -50.52
C SER A 9 7.83 28.69 -49.76
N SER A 10 8.98 28.70 -50.44
CA SER A 10 10.29 28.35 -49.87
C SER A 10 10.72 29.28 -48.72
N ASP A 11 10.56 30.60 -48.90
CA ASP A 11 10.94 31.58 -47.86
C ASP A 11 10.10 31.46 -46.58
N LYS A 12 8.80 31.13 -46.73
CA LYS A 12 7.91 30.90 -45.59
C LYS A 12 8.27 29.63 -44.84
N GLU A 13 8.65 28.56 -45.54
CA GLU A 13 9.12 27.33 -44.91
C GLU A 13 10.42 27.52 -44.12
N ILE A 14 11.37 28.29 -44.68
CA ILE A 14 12.64 28.60 -44.01
C ILE A 14 12.41 29.45 -42.75
N ALA A 15 11.53 30.47 -42.83
CA ALA A 15 11.19 31.31 -41.70
C ALA A 15 10.49 30.52 -40.59
N TRP A 16 9.56 29.64 -40.95
CA TRP A 16 8.86 28.76 -40.01
C TRP A 16 9.84 27.81 -39.32
N LEU A 17 10.71 27.13 -40.06
CA LEU A 17 11.73 26.24 -39.49
C LEU A 17 12.63 26.97 -38.49
N LYS A 18 13.07 28.19 -38.82
CA LYS A 18 13.91 29.01 -37.92
C LYS A 18 13.19 29.35 -36.62
N MET A 19 11.89 29.67 -36.69
CA MET A 19 11.06 29.92 -35.52
C MET A 19 10.93 28.66 -34.65
N VAL A 20 10.65 27.49 -35.25
CA VAL A 20 10.56 26.21 -34.53
C VAL A 20 11.88 25.89 -33.81
N TRP A 21 13.02 26.04 -34.50
CA TRP A 21 14.32 25.78 -33.90
C TRP A 21 14.65 26.72 -32.73
N SER A 22 14.25 27.98 -32.82
CA SER A 22 14.40 28.95 -31.72
C SER A 22 13.57 28.56 -30.49
N HIS A 23 12.34 28.09 -30.70
CA HIS A 23 11.49 27.59 -29.61
C HIS A 23 12.08 26.34 -28.94
N ILE A 24 12.65 25.42 -29.73
CA ILE A 24 13.34 24.23 -29.21
C ILE A 24 14.54 24.64 -28.35
N ASP A 25 15.36 25.58 -28.81
CA ASP A 25 16.51 26.08 -28.03
C ASP A 25 16.07 26.70 -26.71
N TYR A 26 14.98 27.48 -26.74
CA TYR A 26 14.41 28.09 -25.54
C TYR A 26 13.86 27.05 -24.56
N ALA A 27 13.15 26.03 -25.05
CA ALA A 27 12.65 24.94 -24.23
C ALA A 27 13.78 24.14 -23.58
N VAL A 28 14.84 23.81 -24.34
CA VAL A 28 16.04 23.13 -23.82
C VAL A 28 16.70 23.96 -22.71
N ARG A 29 16.84 25.28 -22.90
CA ARG A 29 17.37 26.18 -21.87
C ARG A 29 16.54 26.15 -20.59
N ILE A 30 15.21 26.24 -20.69
CA ILE A 30 14.32 26.16 -19.52
C ILE A 30 14.49 24.81 -18.82
N CYS A 31 14.52 23.71 -19.56
CA CYS A 31 14.75 22.38 -18.98
C CYS A 31 16.09 22.32 -18.22
N ILE A 32 17.18 22.85 -18.80
CA ILE A 32 18.48 22.92 -18.14
C ILE A 32 18.38 23.73 -16.84
N VAL A 33 17.70 24.89 -16.85
CA VAL A 33 17.48 25.69 -15.63
C VAL A 33 16.75 24.89 -14.56
N ILE A 34 15.69 24.16 -14.92
CA ILE A 34 14.93 23.32 -13.98
C ILE A 34 15.84 22.24 -13.36
N PHE A 35 16.65 21.56 -14.18
CA PHE A 35 17.60 20.56 -13.68
C PHE A 35 18.67 21.17 -12.77
N VAL A 36 19.20 22.35 -13.10
CA VAL A 36 20.15 23.08 -12.25
C VAL A 36 19.48 23.49 -10.92
N ALA A 37 18.23 23.97 -10.97
CA ALA A 37 17.48 24.34 -9.78
C ALA A 37 17.24 23.14 -8.84
N ASP A 38 16.84 21.99 -9.39
CA ASP A 38 16.67 20.73 -8.66
C ASP A 38 17.99 20.22 -8.07
N LEU A 39 19.09 20.27 -8.83
CA LEU A 39 20.42 19.88 -8.37
C LEU A 39 20.87 20.72 -7.16
N LEU A 40 20.72 22.05 -7.25
CA LEU A 40 21.05 22.97 -6.17
C LEU A 40 20.19 22.73 -4.93
N GLN A 41 18.89 22.46 -5.12
CA GLN A 41 17.98 22.13 -4.02
C GLN A 41 18.37 20.83 -3.31
N ARG A 42 18.75 19.79 -4.07
CA ARG A 42 19.23 18.52 -3.52
C ARG A 42 20.54 18.68 -2.77
N LEU A 43 21.47 19.50 -3.29
CA LEU A 43 22.70 19.83 -2.59
C LEU A 43 22.42 20.51 -1.24
N PHE A 44 21.46 21.45 -1.21
CA PHE A 44 20.99 22.04 0.04
C PHE A 44 20.40 21.00 1.00
N PHE A 45 19.60 20.05 0.50
CA PHE A 45 19.09 18.95 1.33
C PHE A 45 20.20 18.04 1.86
N VAL A 46 21.23 17.72 1.07
CA VAL A 46 22.41 16.98 1.54
C VAL A 46 23.06 17.70 2.70
N PHE A 47 23.30 19.00 2.58
CA PHE A 47 23.91 19.80 3.63
C PHE A 47 23.04 19.85 4.89
N LYS A 48 21.74 20.15 4.73
CA LYS A 48 20.76 20.17 5.83
C LYS A 48 20.70 18.82 6.55
N GLU A 49 20.62 17.73 5.80
CA GLU A 49 20.55 16.36 6.33
C GLU A 49 21.83 16.01 7.10
N TYR A 50 22.99 16.35 6.54
CA TYR A 50 24.29 16.10 7.16
C TYR A 50 24.50 16.90 8.46
N LEU A 51 23.92 18.09 8.58
CA LEU A 51 24.03 18.91 9.78
C LEU A 51 22.97 18.61 10.84
N CYS A 52 21.70 18.52 10.44
CA CYS A 52 20.57 18.47 11.37
C CYS A 52 20.07 17.06 11.66
N HIS A 53 20.24 16.11 10.74
CA HIS A 53 19.61 14.78 10.81
C HIS A 53 20.63 13.64 10.95
N ARG A 54 21.77 13.92 11.58
CA ARG A 54 22.88 12.98 11.76
C ARG A 54 22.49 11.66 12.45
N ILE A 55 21.47 11.70 13.31
CA ILE A 55 21.01 10.55 14.10
C ILE A 55 20.41 9.44 13.21
N TYR A 56 19.88 9.77 12.04
CA TYR A 56 19.25 8.80 11.14
C TYR A 56 20.26 8.00 10.28
N TYR A 57 21.57 8.23 10.46
CA TYR A 57 22.62 7.61 9.65
C TYR A 57 23.71 7.02 10.52
N LEU A 58 24.14 5.81 10.17
CA LEU A 58 25.32 5.20 10.76
C LEU A 58 26.55 6.09 10.52
N PRO A 59 27.47 6.22 11.49
CA PRO A 59 28.65 7.07 11.35
C PRO A 59 29.54 6.70 10.17
N GLU A 60 29.67 5.41 9.86
CA GLU A 60 30.61 4.86 8.88
C GLU A 60 30.32 5.32 7.44
N ASP A 61 29.05 5.26 7.02
CA ASP A 61 28.64 5.54 5.63
C ASP A 61 27.71 6.75 5.50
N ARG A 62 27.75 7.67 6.47
CA ARG A 62 26.79 8.78 6.57
C ARG A 62 26.70 9.59 5.29
N LEU A 63 27.82 10.16 4.85
CA LEU A 63 27.85 11.08 3.70
C LEU A 63 27.44 10.37 2.41
N THR A 64 28.00 9.18 2.18
CA THR A 64 27.71 8.35 1.00
C THR A 64 26.22 8.03 0.91
N THR A 65 25.60 7.64 2.04
CA THR A 65 24.18 7.31 2.10
C THR A 65 23.30 8.53 1.84
N ILE A 66 23.64 9.68 2.43
CA ILE A 66 22.90 10.94 2.22
C ILE A 66 22.95 11.36 0.75
N ILE A 67 24.16 11.38 0.15
CA ILE A 67 24.33 11.75 -1.26
C ILE A 67 23.56 10.77 -2.17
N LYS A 68 23.68 9.46 -1.93
CA LYS A 68 22.96 8.44 -2.71
C LYS A 68 21.44 8.65 -2.66
N ARG A 69 20.88 8.90 -1.47
CA ARG A 69 19.44 9.18 -1.31
C ARG A 69 19.04 10.48 -1.98
N ALA A 70 19.83 11.55 -1.82
CA ALA A 70 19.53 12.86 -2.39
C ALA A 70 19.53 12.86 -3.92
N TYR A 71 20.39 12.08 -4.57
CA TYR A 71 20.51 12.03 -6.04
C TYR A 71 19.89 10.77 -6.66
N THR A 72 18.96 10.13 -5.96
CA THR A 72 18.13 9.08 -6.58
C THR A 72 17.04 9.76 -7.43
N TYR A 73 17.08 9.49 -8.74
CA TYR A 73 16.08 9.97 -9.71
C TYR A 73 15.15 8.84 -10.15
N ASN A 74 13.89 9.19 -10.41
CA ASN A 74 12.96 8.28 -11.08
C ASN A 74 13.44 8.05 -12.52
N ILE A 75 13.25 6.83 -13.04
CA ILE A 75 13.60 6.46 -14.41
C ILE A 75 13.01 7.43 -15.46
N LYS A 76 11.79 7.96 -15.22
CA LYS A 76 11.15 8.96 -16.09
C LYS A 76 11.97 10.27 -16.16
N THR A 77 12.51 10.71 -15.02
CA THR A 77 13.37 11.91 -14.95
C THR A 77 14.70 11.66 -15.66
N VAL A 78 15.27 10.45 -15.54
CA VAL A 78 16.49 10.07 -16.26
C VAL A 78 16.27 10.11 -17.78
N TYR A 79 15.17 9.55 -18.29
CA TYR A 79 14.85 9.63 -19.71
C TYR A 79 14.65 11.06 -20.21
N LEU A 80 13.98 11.90 -19.40
CA LEU A 80 13.84 13.32 -19.73
C LEU A 80 15.21 14.03 -19.78
N ALA A 81 16.09 13.77 -18.82
CA ALA A 81 17.44 14.34 -18.82
C ALA A 81 18.25 13.90 -20.05
N LEU A 82 18.19 12.62 -20.41
CA LEU A 82 18.85 12.10 -21.61
C LEU A 82 18.29 12.73 -22.90
N LEU A 83 16.97 12.94 -22.99
CA LEU A 83 16.34 13.61 -24.12
C LEU A 83 16.83 15.05 -24.26
N VAL A 84 16.93 15.78 -23.14
CA VAL A 84 17.44 17.16 -23.12
C VAL A 84 18.92 17.20 -23.53
N ILE A 85 19.74 16.28 -23.03
CA ILE A 85 21.17 16.16 -23.41
C ILE A 85 21.31 15.84 -24.90
N PHE A 86 20.57 14.86 -25.42
CA PHE A 86 20.62 14.48 -26.82
C PHE A 86 20.18 15.63 -27.75
N THR A 87 19.09 16.31 -27.39
CA THR A 87 18.63 17.50 -28.12
C THR A 87 19.67 18.62 -28.06
N GLY A 88 20.29 18.85 -26.90
CA GLY A 88 21.38 19.81 -26.75
C GLY A 88 22.58 19.47 -27.62
N LEU A 89 23.03 18.21 -27.64
CA LEU A 89 24.19 17.77 -28.42
C LEU A 89 23.93 17.86 -29.94
N THR A 90 22.75 17.43 -30.40
CA THR A 90 22.37 17.56 -31.82
C THR A 90 22.29 19.02 -32.27
N ARG A 91 21.74 19.90 -31.43
CA ARG A 91 21.72 21.35 -31.69
C ARG A 91 23.12 21.97 -31.68
N PHE A 92 23.98 21.54 -30.76
CA PHE A 92 25.38 21.96 -30.71
C PHE A 92 26.12 21.53 -31.98
N GLY A 93 26.00 20.28 -32.41
CA GLY A 93 26.64 19.79 -33.64
C GLY A 93 26.19 20.53 -34.91
N ARG A 94 24.95 21.05 -34.94
CA ARG A 94 24.43 21.83 -36.09
C ARG A 94 24.84 23.30 -36.06
N THR A 95 24.92 23.92 -34.88
CA THR A 95 25.15 25.36 -34.73
C THR A 95 26.59 25.71 -34.34
N ASN A 96 27.36 24.73 -33.84
CA ASN A 96 28.66 24.88 -33.19
C ASN A 96 28.71 25.98 -32.11
N ASN A 97 27.55 26.34 -31.54
CA ASN A 97 27.44 27.45 -30.60
C ASN A 97 26.79 27.00 -29.29
N LEU A 98 27.64 26.62 -28.32
CA LEU A 98 27.19 26.19 -27.00
C LEU A 98 26.50 27.31 -26.21
N ALA A 99 26.85 28.56 -26.47
CA ALA A 99 26.22 29.72 -25.84
C ALA A 99 24.73 29.84 -26.17
N LEU A 100 24.29 29.23 -27.28
CA LEU A 100 22.89 29.19 -27.67
C LEU A 100 22.07 28.20 -26.83
N LEU A 101 22.70 27.30 -26.09
CA LEU A 101 22.01 26.26 -25.30
C LEU A 101 22.13 26.50 -23.80
N LEU A 102 23.19 27.18 -23.35
CA LEU A 102 23.38 27.50 -21.95
C LEU A 102 22.46 28.65 -21.52
N PRO A 103 21.80 28.52 -20.35
CA PRO A 103 20.98 29.61 -19.81
C PRO A 103 21.88 30.82 -19.48
N ARG A 104 21.47 31.99 -19.95
CA ARG A 104 22.14 33.28 -19.69
C ARG A 104 21.09 34.31 -19.28
N GLY A 105 21.37 35.09 -18.24
CA GLY A 105 20.50 36.19 -17.81
C GLY A 105 19.16 35.73 -17.26
N GLU A 106 18.07 36.20 -17.86
CA GLU A 106 16.69 36.11 -17.35
C GLU A 106 16.21 34.71 -16.94
N PRO A 107 16.48 33.60 -17.68
CA PRO A 107 16.00 32.28 -17.29
C PRO A 107 16.53 31.79 -15.94
N LEU A 108 17.74 32.23 -15.52
CA LEU A 108 18.29 31.86 -14.21
C LEU A 108 17.49 32.48 -13.05
N LEU A 109 16.77 33.58 -13.30
CA LEU A 109 15.87 34.20 -12.31
C LEU A 109 14.63 33.33 -12.02
N LEU A 110 14.39 32.28 -12.80
CA LEU A 110 13.30 31.32 -12.57
C LEU A 110 13.65 30.27 -11.50
N ILE A 111 14.93 30.15 -11.09
CA ILE A 111 15.37 29.16 -10.10
C ILE A 111 14.63 29.33 -8.76
N PRO A 112 14.54 30.54 -8.15
CA PRO A 112 13.76 30.72 -6.93
C PRO A 112 12.28 30.39 -7.09
N LEU A 113 11.69 30.66 -8.26
CA LEU A 113 10.29 30.34 -8.55
C LEU A 113 10.05 28.83 -8.54
N TYR A 114 10.96 28.05 -9.13
CA TYR A 114 10.91 26.59 -9.07
C TYR A 114 10.94 26.07 -7.62
N TRP A 115 11.79 26.64 -6.76
CA TRP A 115 11.84 26.27 -5.35
C TRP A 115 10.56 26.65 -4.60
N ILE A 116 9.95 27.80 -4.90
CA ILE A 116 8.66 28.19 -4.32
C ILE A 116 7.57 27.18 -4.71
N PHE A 117 7.46 26.83 -5.99
CA PHE A 117 6.46 25.84 -6.45
C PHE A 117 6.67 24.45 -5.83
N THR A 118 7.93 24.05 -5.66
CA THR A 118 8.27 22.79 -4.99
C THR A 118 7.96 22.85 -3.50
N TYR A 119 8.25 23.97 -2.84
CA TYR A 119 8.01 24.17 -1.41
C TYR A 119 6.51 24.21 -1.07
N VAL A 120 5.72 24.91 -1.88
CA VAL A 120 4.25 24.98 -1.73
C VAL A 120 3.58 23.65 -2.10
N GLN A 121 4.32 22.72 -2.70
CA GLN A 121 3.83 21.41 -3.14
C GLN A 121 2.62 21.55 -4.07
N LEU A 122 2.74 22.38 -5.11
CA LEU A 122 1.61 22.68 -6.02
C LEU A 122 0.99 21.42 -6.67
N SER A 123 1.78 20.36 -6.84
CA SER A 123 1.32 19.07 -7.40
C SER A 123 0.66 18.14 -6.38
N HIS A 124 0.64 18.52 -5.09
CA HIS A 124 0.10 17.68 -4.04
C HIS A 124 -1.43 17.59 -4.16
N SER A 125 -1.94 16.37 -3.99
CA SER A 125 -3.38 16.10 -3.92
C SER A 125 -3.63 14.88 -3.05
N SER A 126 -4.81 14.76 -2.43
CA SER A 126 -5.17 13.54 -1.70
C SER A 126 -5.21 12.31 -2.63
N LEU A 127 -5.49 12.50 -3.91
CA LEU A 127 -5.39 11.45 -4.92
C LEU A 127 -3.95 10.92 -5.07
N SER A 128 -2.94 11.79 -4.97
CA SER A 128 -1.54 11.35 -4.98
C SER A 128 -1.19 10.48 -3.78
N TYR A 129 -1.74 10.76 -2.60
CA TYR A 129 -1.61 9.89 -1.42
C TYR A 129 -2.31 8.55 -1.62
N ALA A 130 -3.53 8.55 -2.18
CA ALA A 130 -4.26 7.32 -2.46
C ALA A 130 -3.47 6.42 -3.44
N HIS A 131 -2.88 7.00 -4.50
CA HIS A 131 -2.01 6.24 -5.41
C HIS A 131 -0.78 5.67 -4.69
N TRP A 132 -0.12 6.47 -3.85
CA TRP A 132 1.02 6.00 -3.06
C TRP A 132 0.64 4.81 -2.17
N ILE A 133 -0.46 4.88 -1.40
CA ILE A 133 -0.95 3.77 -0.55
C ILE A 133 -1.25 2.51 -1.37
N ARG A 134 -1.80 2.66 -2.57
CA ARG A 134 -2.12 1.53 -3.46
C ARG A 134 -0.86 0.85 -3.99
N ASP A 135 0.23 1.58 -4.17
CA ASP A 135 1.50 1.06 -4.67
C ASP A 135 2.12 0.03 -3.71
N SER A 136 2.98 -0.83 -4.23
CA SER A 136 3.57 -1.94 -3.47
C SER A 136 4.96 -1.58 -2.96
N HIS A 137 5.04 -0.59 -2.06
CA HIS A 137 6.30 -0.15 -1.45
C HIS A 137 6.51 -0.68 -0.02
N GLY A 138 5.45 -1.18 0.64
CA GLY A 138 5.53 -1.82 1.96
C GLY A 138 5.83 -0.87 3.12
N LEU A 139 5.80 0.44 2.88
CA LEU A 139 6.03 1.49 3.88
C LEU A 139 4.72 2.16 4.34
N ASP A 140 3.59 1.77 3.75
CA ASP A 140 2.28 2.28 4.13
C ASP A 140 1.76 1.56 5.38
N TYR A 141 0.84 2.23 6.07
CA TYR A 141 0.25 1.75 7.31
C TYR A 141 -0.47 0.40 7.13
N ALA A 142 -1.13 0.19 5.99
CA ALA A 142 -1.90 -1.03 5.72
C ALA A 142 -1.01 -2.26 5.50
N ALA A 143 0.02 -2.13 4.66
CA ALA A 143 0.99 -3.19 4.41
C ALA A 143 1.77 -3.54 5.68
N GLY A 144 2.16 -2.53 6.48
CA GLY A 144 2.82 -2.72 7.77
C GLY A 144 1.96 -3.52 8.75
N MET A 145 0.68 -3.18 8.89
CA MET A 145 -0.26 -3.92 9.76
C MET A 145 -0.50 -5.36 9.29
N ALA A 146 -0.78 -5.56 8.01
CA ALA A 146 -1.02 -6.88 7.44
C ALA A 146 0.22 -7.79 7.60
N SER A 147 1.41 -7.25 7.34
CA SER A 147 2.68 -7.97 7.50
C SER A 147 2.95 -8.29 8.97
N SER A 148 2.68 -7.35 9.88
CA SER A 148 2.86 -7.55 11.32
C SER A 148 1.92 -8.62 11.88
N TYR A 149 0.66 -8.63 11.46
CA TYR A 149 -0.31 -9.65 11.86
C TYR A 149 0.03 -11.02 11.28
N PHE A 150 0.42 -11.07 10.02
CA PHE A 150 0.84 -12.32 9.39
C PHE A 150 2.08 -12.91 10.06
N HIS A 151 3.19 -12.16 10.15
CA HIS A 151 4.46 -12.67 10.70
C HIS A 151 4.48 -12.75 12.22
N GLY A 152 3.69 -11.92 12.91
CA GLY A 152 3.59 -11.84 14.35
C GLY A 152 2.62 -12.83 14.98
N TYR A 153 1.63 -13.30 14.19
CA TYR A 153 0.55 -14.13 14.71
C TYR A 153 0.25 -15.32 13.79
N LEU A 154 -0.34 -15.10 12.61
CA LEU A 154 -0.89 -16.18 11.78
C LEU A 154 0.17 -17.22 11.35
N LYS A 155 1.35 -16.78 10.91
CA LYS A 155 2.46 -17.66 10.52
C LYS A 155 3.00 -18.47 11.71
N LEU A 156 2.74 -18.06 12.94
CA LEU A 156 3.19 -18.78 14.12
C LEU A 156 2.14 -19.77 14.61
N SER A 157 0.90 -19.31 14.73
CA SER A 157 -0.14 -20.04 15.45
C SER A 157 -0.85 -21.09 14.61
N LEU A 158 -0.78 -21.01 13.28
CA LEU A 158 -1.58 -21.85 12.39
C LEU A 158 -0.86 -23.07 11.82
N PRO A 159 0.36 -22.92 11.26
CA PRO A 159 1.07 -24.05 10.65
C PRO A 159 1.32 -25.20 11.61
N GLU A 160 1.35 -26.41 11.06
CA GLU A 160 1.75 -27.59 11.81
C GLU A 160 3.25 -27.57 12.15
N ARG A 161 3.57 -27.71 13.43
CA ARG A 161 4.92 -27.80 13.99
C ARG A 161 4.93 -28.77 15.15
N GLU A 162 5.86 -29.72 15.15
CA GLU A 162 6.06 -30.64 16.28
C GLU A 162 4.75 -31.37 16.71
N ASN A 163 3.92 -31.73 15.73
CA ASN A 163 2.57 -32.32 15.93
C ASN A 163 1.50 -31.40 16.55
N ASP A 164 1.72 -30.10 16.59
CA ASP A 164 0.72 -29.09 16.97
C ASP A 164 0.47 -28.13 15.80
N GLY A 165 -0.79 -27.88 15.47
CA GLY A 165 -1.21 -27.03 14.36
C GLY A 165 -2.72 -26.79 14.43
N LEU A 166 -3.22 -25.80 13.69
CA LEU A 166 -4.64 -25.46 13.74
C LEU A 166 -5.53 -26.68 13.45
N GLN A 167 -5.28 -27.39 12.35
CA GLN A 167 -6.06 -28.56 11.95
C GLN A 167 -6.11 -29.63 13.05
N LYS A 168 -4.95 -30.00 13.62
CA LYS A 168 -4.86 -30.99 14.69
C LYS A 168 -5.62 -30.57 15.94
N ARG A 169 -5.55 -29.29 16.31
CA ARG A 169 -6.32 -28.75 17.45
C ARG A 169 -7.81 -28.76 17.18
N MET A 170 -8.24 -28.51 15.94
CA MET A 170 -9.65 -28.61 15.54
C MET A 170 -10.13 -30.07 15.56
N GLU A 171 -9.36 -31.01 15.03
CA GLU A 171 -9.66 -32.46 15.05
C GLU A 171 -9.80 -32.98 16.49
N LYS A 172 -8.83 -32.67 17.35
CA LYS A 172 -8.89 -33.01 18.78
C LYS A 172 -10.12 -32.41 19.47
N TYR A 173 -10.50 -31.18 19.11
CA TYR A 173 -11.70 -30.53 19.64
C TYR A 173 -12.99 -31.21 19.15
N GLU A 174 -13.07 -31.60 17.88
CA GLU A 174 -14.19 -32.39 17.33
C GLU A 174 -14.37 -33.71 18.09
N ASP A 175 -13.27 -34.44 18.30
CA ASP A 175 -13.28 -35.73 18.99
C ASP A 175 -13.66 -35.59 20.47
N MET A 176 -13.10 -34.62 21.18
CA MET A 176 -13.35 -34.41 22.61
C MET A 176 -14.76 -33.93 22.91
N GLN A 177 -15.29 -33.03 22.08
CA GLN A 177 -16.59 -32.38 22.30
C GLN A 177 -17.71 -33.07 21.52
N ASN A 178 -17.39 -34.05 20.66
CA ASN A 178 -18.31 -34.70 19.74
C ASN A 178 -19.07 -33.69 18.86
N VAL A 179 -18.33 -32.76 18.26
CA VAL A 179 -18.86 -31.67 17.42
C VAL A 179 -18.25 -31.70 16.03
N LYS A 180 -18.77 -30.85 15.13
CA LYS A 180 -18.25 -30.70 13.78
C LYS A 180 -17.98 -29.24 13.43
N PHE A 181 -16.79 -28.95 12.92
CA PHE A 181 -16.49 -27.64 12.33
C PHE A 181 -17.12 -27.51 10.95
N GLY A 182 -17.79 -26.39 10.70
CA GLY A 182 -18.39 -26.11 9.38
C GLY A 182 -17.36 -25.71 8.34
N ILE A 183 -16.24 -25.13 8.78
CA ILE A 183 -15.07 -24.82 7.97
C ILE A 183 -13.85 -25.16 8.82
N LYS A 184 -12.99 -26.08 8.35
CA LYS A 184 -11.74 -26.45 9.03
C LYS A 184 -10.63 -25.42 8.76
N ARG A 185 -10.88 -24.15 9.08
CA ARG A 185 -9.95 -23.01 8.93
C ARG A 185 -10.26 -21.97 10.00
N LEU A 186 -9.29 -21.13 10.34
CA LEU A 186 -9.50 -19.94 11.12
C LEU A 186 -10.24 -18.90 10.26
N ILE A 187 -11.44 -18.52 10.68
CA ILE A 187 -12.21 -17.47 10.02
C ILE A 187 -11.79 -16.12 10.58
N ILE A 188 -11.35 -15.21 9.71
CA ILE A 188 -10.99 -13.85 10.09
C ILE A 188 -12.01 -12.89 9.48
N LEU A 189 -12.75 -12.23 10.36
CA LEU A 189 -13.76 -11.24 10.01
C LEU A 189 -13.12 -9.88 9.77
N ILE A 190 -13.44 -9.27 8.62
CA ILE A 190 -12.94 -7.94 8.24
C ILE A 190 -14.11 -7.08 7.74
N PRO A 191 -14.81 -6.35 8.63
CA PRO A 191 -15.84 -5.39 8.23
C PRO A 191 -15.23 -4.16 7.56
N ASP A 192 -15.98 -3.52 6.66
CA ASP A 192 -15.60 -2.27 5.98
C ASP A 192 -15.45 -1.06 6.90
N GLU A 193 -16.09 -1.07 8.06
CA GLU A 193 -15.92 -0.07 9.11
C GLU A 193 -14.71 -0.32 10.01
N MET A 194 -13.96 -1.41 9.79
CA MET A 194 -12.76 -1.79 10.56
C MET A 194 -13.02 -2.11 12.04
N PHE A 195 -14.27 -2.06 12.50
CA PHE A 195 -14.66 -2.31 13.88
C PHE A 195 -15.28 -3.69 14.05
N VAL A 196 -14.71 -4.48 14.97
CA VAL A 196 -15.32 -5.71 15.48
C VAL A 196 -15.41 -5.55 17.00
N ASN A 197 -16.59 -5.83 17.56
CA ASN A 197 -16.78 -5.73 19.01
C ASN A 197 -15.85 -6.71 19.76
N ARG A 198 -15.54 -6.42 21.03
CA ARG A 198 -14.63 -7.24 21.87
C ARG A 198 -15.03 -8.71 21.93
N VAL A 199 -16.33 -8.97 21.87
CA VAL A 199 -16.92 -10.29 21.70
C VAL A 199 -17.78 -10.23 20.45
N ILE A 200 -17.64 -11.22 19.56
CA ILE A 200 -18.53 -11.38 18.41
C ILE A 200 -19.94 -11.62 18.95
N GLN A 201 -20.82 -10.64 18.74
CA GLN A 201 -22.23 -10.70 19.11
C GLN A 201 -23.03 -11.06 17.86
N SER A 202 -23.86 -12.09 17.95
CA SER A 202 -24.78 -12.49 16.90
C SER A 202 -25.94 -13.28 17.50
N GLU A 203 -27.12 -13.16 16.91
CA GLU A 203 -28.30 -13.94 17.30
C GLU A 203 -28.11 -15.45 17.03
N TRP A 204 -27.21 -15.78 16.10
CA TRP A 204 -26.98 -17.14 15.63
C TRP A 204 -25.75 -17.80 16.24
N LEU A 205 -24.91 -17.07 16.98
CA LEU A 205 -23.61 -17.57 17.44
C LEU A 205 -23.45 -17.45 18.96
N ASP A 206 -23.22 -18.61 19.59
CA ASP A 206 -22.83 -18.69 21.00
C ASP A 206 -21.32 -18.95 21.12
N LYS A 207 -20.66 -18.26 22.04
CA LYS A 207 -19.24 -18.52 22.33
C LYS A 207 -19.09 -19.88 23.02
N ALA A 208 -18.24 -20.73 22.48
CA ALA A 208 -17.90 -22.05 23.02
C ALA A 208 -16.51 -22.04 23.70
N GLU A 209 -16.08 -23.20 24.18
CA GLU A 209 -14.72 -23.38 24.70
C GLU A 209 -13.69 -23.10 23.59
N PRO A 210 -12.61 -22.36 23.88
CA PRO A 210 -11.59 -22.08 22.88
C PRO A 210 -10.83 -23.35 22.49
N LEU A 211 -10.15 -23.30 21.34
CA LEU A 211 -9.16 -24.32 20.99
C LEU A 211 -8.03 -24.36 22.02
N GLU A 212 -7.33 -25.50 22.09
CA GLU A 212 -6.15 -25.66 22.93
C GLU A 212 -5.15 -24.52 22.70
N THR A 213 -4.61 -23.98 23.79
CA THR A 213 -3.68 -22.85 23.72
C THR A 213 -2.30 -23.34 23.30
N GLN A 214 -1.76 -22.75 22.25
CA GLN A 214 -0.39 -22.98 21.83
C GLN A 214 0.55 -21.97 22.48
N PHE A 215 1.68 -22.44 22.99
CA PHE A 215 2.69 -21.60 23.63
C PHE A 215 3.93 -21.53 22.76
N ILE A 216 4.35 -20.32 22.38
CA ILE A 216 5.53 -20.11 21.54
C ILE A 216 6.43 -19.06 22.18
N ASN A 217 7.70 -19.42 22.38
CA ASN A 217 8.73 -18.48 22.82
C ASN A 217 9.00 -17.44 21.73
N ARG A 218 8.73 -16.16 22.01
CA ARG A 218 8.98 -15.05 21.09
C ARG A 218 9.38 -13.79 21.82
N ALA A 219 10.51 -13.23 21.39
CA ALA A 219 11.11 -12.02 21.97
C ALA A 219 11.32 -12.16 23.49
N GLY A 220 11.88 -13.29 23.92
CA GLY A 220 12.22 -13.57 25.32
C GLY A 220 11.03 -13.96 26.23
N VAL A 221 9.82 -14.11 25.69
CA VAL A 221 8.62 -14.45 26.46
C VAL A 221 7.91 -15.65 25.85
N ASN A 222 7.44 -16.57 26.69
CA ASN A 222 6.57 -17.65 26.26
C ASN A 222 5.14 -17.11 26.08
N ARG A 223 4.67 -16.99 24.84
CA ARG A 223 3.41 -16.30 24.52
C ARG A 223 2.29 -17.30 24.23
N PRO A 224 1.09 -17.13 24.82
CA PRO A 224 -0.08 -17.94 24.49
C PRO A 224 -0.77 -17.44 23.21
N PHE A 225 -1.03 -18.35 22.28
CA PHE A 225 -1.84 -18.16 21.09
C PHE A 225 -3.15 -18.92 21.28
N LYS A 226 -4.27 -18.19 21.25
CA LYS A 226 -5.61 -18.72 21.53
C LYS A 226 -6.56 -18.36 20.41
N HIS A 227 -7.40 -19.31 20.03
CA HIS A 227 -8.45 -19.09 19.04
C HIS A 227 -9.81 -19.40 19.66
N ALA A 228 -10.74 -18.46 19.54
CA ALA A 228 -12.09 -18.63 20.04
C ALA A 228 -12.90 -19.54 19.10
N VAL A 229 -13.76 -20.36 19.68
CA VAL A 229 -14.72 -21.18 18.95
C VAL A 229 -16.12 -20.66 19.22
N TYR A 230 -16.95 -20.66 18.17
CA TYR A 230 -18.35 -20.27 18.24
C TYR A 230 -19.22 -21.40 17.70
N ARG A 231 -20.32 -21.67 18.40
CA ARG A 231 -21.36 -22.61 18.03
C ARG A 231 -22.44 -21.89 17.24
N LEU A 232 -22.83 -22.44 16.12
CA LEU A 232 -23.99 -21.97 15.36
C LEU A 232 -25.28 -22.56 15.94
N ASN A 233 -26.15 -21.69 16.45
CA ASN A 233 -27.43 -22.06 17.05
C ASN A 233 -28.44 -22.59 16.03
N LYS A 234 -28.21 -22.31 14.74
CA LYS A 234 -28.99 -22.83 13.62
C LYS A 234 -28.41 -24.15 13.12
N GLN A 235 -29.23 -25.18 13.03
CA GLN A 235 -28.84 -26.41 12.35
C GLN A 235 -28.86 -26.23 10.83
N ILE A 236 -27.85 -26.76 10.15
CA ILE A 236 -27.77 -26.82 8.70
C ILE A 236 -27.74 -28.29 8.31
N ASN A 237 -28.74 -28.77 7.57
CA ASN A 237 -28.90 -30.18 7.20
C ASN A 237 -28.89 -31.12 8.42
N GLY A 238 -29.55 -30.74 9.51
CA GLY A 238 -29.60 -31.51 10.76
C GLY A 238 -28.30 -31.54 11.57
N THR A 239 -27.28 -30.77 11.18
CA THR A 239 -25.98 -30.70 11.88
C THR A 239 -25.80 -29.32 12.50
N THR A 240 -25.40 -29.30 13.78
CA THR A 240 -24.91 -28.09 14.46
C THR A 240 -23.42 -27.92 14.17
N TYR A 241 -23.04 -26.77 13.62
CA TYR A 241 -21.65 -26.49 13.25
C TYR A 241 -20.95 -25.56 14.22
N TYR A 242 -19.65 -25.74 14.35
CA TYR A 242 -18.75 -24.92 15.13
C TYR A 242 -17.76 -24.20 14.21
N PHE A 243 -17.21 -23.08 14.67
CA PHE A 243 -16.32 -22.23 13.88
C PHE A 243 -15.21 -21.64 14.75
N ALA A 244 -13.96 -21.84 14.34
CA ALA A 244 -12.84 -21.09 14.89
C ALA A 244 -12.82 -19.72 14.22
N MET A 245 -13.07 -18.65 14.98
CA MET A 245 -13.24 -17.32 14.38
C MET A 245 -12.78 -16.17 15.28
N GLU A 246 -12.28 -15.12 14.63
CA GLU A 246 -11.83 -13.88 15.25
C GLU A 246 -11.99 -12.68 14.30
N GLY A 247 -11.96 -11.46 14.83
CA GLY A 247 -11.84 -10.25 14.03
C GLY A 247 -10.38 -9.95 13.71
N ALA A 248 -10.11 -9.28 12.58
CA ALA A 248 -8.78 -8.79 12.28
C ALA A 248 -8.36 -7.68 13.27
N THR A 249 -7.66 -8.06 14.34
CA THR A 249 -7.22 -7.13 15.41
C THR A 249 -6.52 -5.86 14.89
N PRO A 250 -5.64 -5.91 13.86
CA PRO A 250 -5.03 -4.70 13.35
C PRO A 250 -6.03 -3.67 12.80
N MET A 251 -7.16 -4.11 12.25
CA MET A 251 -8.22 -3.19 11.79
C MET A 251 -8.91 -2.50 12.97
N LEU A 252 -9.17 -3.23 14.05
CA LEU A 252 -9.69 -2.63 15.27
C LEU A 252 -8.69 -1.62 15.85
N THR A 253 -7.41 -1.97 15.91
CA THR A 253 -6.36 -1.04 16.36
C THR A 253 -6.27 0.21 15.48
N PHE A 254 -6.43 0.06 14.16
CA PHE A 254 -6.47 1.21 13.25
C PHE A 254 -7.71 2.07 13.48
N PHE A 255 -8.88 1.46 13.67
CA PHE A 255 -10.11 2.13 14.03
C PHE A 255 -9.94 2.94 15.33
N GLU A 256 -9.38 2.35 16.38
CA GLU A 256 -9.11 3.07 17.63
C GLU A 256 -8.10 4.21 17.39
N SER A 257 -7.04 3.95 16.62
CA SER A 257 -6.00 4.94 16.34
C SER A 257 -6.52 6.16 15.58
N MET A 258 -7.47 5.98 14.64
CA MET A 258 -8.05 7.09 13.88
C MET A 258 -9.08 7.92 14.67
N HIS A 259 -9.59 7.38 15.79
CA HIS A 259 -10.56 8.04 16.67
C HIS A 259 -9.93 8.57 17.97
N PHE A 260 -8.65 8.30 18.21
CA PHE A 260 -7.95 8.75 19.41
C PHE A 260 -7.06 9.96 19.16
N GLN A 261 -7.24 11.03 19.93
CA GLN A 261 -6.63 12.35 19.70
C GLN A 261 -5.09 12.33 19.57
N LEU A 262 -4.39 11.44 20.28
CA LEU A 262 -2.93 11.39 20.25
C LEU A 262 -2.35 10.77 18.97
N SER A 263 -3.12 9.92 18.29
CA SER A 263 -2.66 9.16 17.13
C SER A 263 -3.39 9.52 15.84
N ALA A 264 -4.59 10.10 15.94
CA ALA A 264 -5.42 10.41 14.79
C ALA A 264 -4.76 11.48 13.92
N THR A 265 -4.73 11.22 12.62
CA THR A 265 -4.35 12.22 11.61
C THR A 265 -5.47 12.34 10.60
N TRP A 266 -5.60 13.51 9.97
CA TRP A 266 -6.60 13.73 8.93
C TRP A 266 -6.41 12.78 7.75
N GLN A 267 -5.15 12.42 7.42
CA GLN A 267 -4.85 11.47 6.36
C GLN A 267 -5.38 10.07 6.67
N MET A 268 -5.30 9.61 7.92
CA MET A 268 -5.87 8.31 8.31
C MET A 268 -7.39 8.28 8.11
N GLN A 269 -8.07 9.38 8.47
CA GLN A 269 -9.52 9.50 8.35
C GLN A 269 -9.96 9.61 6.88
N GLU A 270 -9.26 10.41 6.08
CA GLU A 270 -9.54 10.58 4.65
C GLU A 270 -9.24 9.29 3.87
N MET A 271 -8.11 8.63 4.15
CA MET A 271 -7.63 7.46 3.42
C MET A 271 -8.12 6.12 4.02
N LYS A 272 -9.04 6.14 4.99
CA LYS A 272 -9.48 4.93 5.72
C LYS A 272 -9.91 3.78 4.79
N ARG A 273 -10.61 4.12 3.69
CA ARG A 273 -11.08 3.14 2.70
C ARG A 273 -9.93 2.51 1.92
N GLU A 274 -8.95 3.31 1.53
CA GLU A 274 -7.75 2.84 0.82
C GLU A 274 -6.91 1.93 1.71
N ILE A 275 -6.72 2.33 2.97
CA ILE A 275 -5.98 1.56 3.97
C ILE A 275 -6.66 0.22 4.23
N TRP A 276 -7.99 0.22 4.40
CA TRP A 276 -8.76 -1.02 4.59
C TRP A 276 -8.65 -1.97 3.38
N LEU A 277 -8.87 -1.46 2.16
CA LEU A 277 -8.75 -2.26 0.93
C LEU A 277 -7.34 -2.84 0.76
N LYS A 278 -6.32 -2.00 0.99
CA LYS A 278 -4.91 -2.41 0.90
C LYS A 278 -4.56 -3.45 1.95
N PHE A 279 -5.05 -3.33 3.18
CA PHE A 279 -4.86 -4.31 4.24
C PHE A 279 -5.44 -5.67 3.83
N CYS A 280 -6.70 -5.70 3.41
CA CYS A 280 -7.38 -6.92 2.96
C CYS A 280 -6.60 -7.60 1.84
N LYS A 281 -6.25 -6.84 0.79
CA LYS A 281 -5.51 -7.34 -0.36
C LYS A 281 -4.14 -7.88 0.04
N HIS A 282 -3.35 -7.11 0.79
CA HIS A 282 -2.00 -7.49 1.18
C HIS A 282 -1.98 -8.72 2.11
N LEU A 283 -2.92 -8.79 3.07
CA LEU A 283 -3.07 -9.97 3.93
C LEU A 283 -3.45 -11.21 3.12
N GLN A 284 -4.37 -11.08 2.17
CA GLN A 284 -4.76 -12.18 1.29
C GLN A 284 -3.58 -12.66 0.42
N GLU A 285 -2.76 -11.74 -0.11
CA GLU A 285 -1.54 -12.06 -0.86
C GLU A 285 -0.54 -12.83 0.01
N LEU A 286 -0.28 -12.38 1.24
CA LEU A 286 0.61 -13.07 2.18
C LEU A 286 0.14 -14.50 2.48
N LEU A 287 -1.16 -14.66 2.77
CA LEU A 287 -1.77 -15.97 3.06
C LEU A 287 -1.70 -16.92 1.87
N ASN A 288 -1.93 -16.42 0.66
CA ASN A 288 -1.89 -17.22 -0.56
C ASN A 288 -0.46 -17.59 -0.97
N ASN A 289 0.50 -16.71 -0.76
CA ASN A 289 1.89 -16.93 -1.17
C ASN A 289 2.66 -17.83 -0.21
N TRP A 290 2.30 -17.86 1.08
CA TRP A 290 2.95 -18.73 2.07
C TRP A 290 2.29 -20.12 2.13
N PRO A 291 2.99 -21.21 1.74
CA PRO A 291 2.39 -22.53 1.58
C PRO A 291 1.70 -23.05 2.84
N GLU A 292 2.32 -22.86 4.00
CA GLU A 292 1.88 -23.41 5.29
C GLU A 292 0.59 -22.75 5.83
N THR A 293 0.23 -21.55 5.34
CA THR A 293 -0.96 -20.82 5.82
C THR A 293 -2.09 -20.79 4.79
N ARG A 294 -1.81 -21.18 3.52
CA ARG A 294 -2.74 -21.05 2.38
C ARG A 294 -4.09 -21.72 2.61
N ARG A 295 -4.13 -22.80 3.39
CA ARG A 295 -5.34 -23.56 3.67
C ARG A 295 -5.81 -23.46 5.12
N GLU A 296 -5.15 -22.63 5.93
CA GLU A 296 -5.45 -22.50 7.36
C GLU A 296 -6.37 -21.33 7.69
N VAL A 297 -6.51 -20.36 6.76
CA VAL A 297 -7.29 -19.14 6.99
C VAL A 297 -8.39 -18.99 5.95
N GLN A 298 -9.55 -18.54 6.41
CA GLN A 298 -10.65 -18.07 5.57
C GLN A 298 -10.94 -16.60 5.92
N LEU A 299 -10.61 -15.69 5.00
CA LEU A 299 -11.00 -14.28 5.15
C LEU A 299 -12.48 -14.13 4.78
N ILE A 300 -13.24 -13.41 5.62
CA ILE A 300 -14.61 -12.97 5.34
C ILE A 300 -14.61 -11.45 5.41
N ILE A 301 -14.64 -10.83 4.23
CA ILE A 301 -14.71 -9.38 4.05
C ILE A 301 -16.18 -9.03 3.78
N TYR A 302 -16.77 -8.15 4.59
CA TYR A 302 -18.19 -7.84 4.52
C TYR A 302 -18.47 -6.37 4.87
N ASN A 303 -19.68 -5.91 4.55
CA ASN A 303 -20.13 -4.57 4.92
C ASN A 303 -20.80 -4.62 6.30
N SER A 304 -20.45 -3.73 7.22
CA SER A 304 -21.08 -3.68 8.55
C SER A 304 -22.59 -3.42 8.49
N HIS A 305 -23.08 -2.85 7.38
CA HIS A 305 -24.48 -2.48 7.18
C HIS A 305 -25.10 -3.20 5.98
N LYS A 306 -26.36 -3.63 6.15
CA LYS A 306 -27.25 -4.10 5.07
C LYS A 306 -27.65 -2.91 4.17
N GLN A 307 -28.22 -3.19 3.00
CA GLN A 307 -28.65 -2.14 2.05
C GLN A 307 -29.70 -1.17 2.63
N ASN A 308 -30.47 -1.61 3.63
CA ASN A 308 -31.43 -0.81 4.36
C ASN A 308 -30.81 0.06 5.48
N GLY A 309 -29.48 -0.01 5.69
CA GLY A 309 -28.76 0.73 6.72
C GLY A 309 -28.68 0.04 8.08
N GLU A 310 -29.37 -1.07 8.30
CA GLU A 310 -29.30 -1.82 9.56
C GLU A 310 -27.95 -2.55 9.70
N LEU A 311 -27.51 -2.72 10.95
CA LEU A 311 -26.31 -3.50 11.25
C LEU A 311 -26.48 -4.94 10.75
N GLN A 312 -25.46 -5.43 10.05
CA GLN A 312 -25.41 -6.78 9.55
C GLN A 312 -24.98 -7.74 10.66
N ASP A 313 -25.83 -8.72 10.97
CA ASP A 313 -25.49 -9.79 11.89
C ASP A 313 -24.37 -10.68 11.29
N VAL A 314 -23.32 -10.91 12.07
CA VAL A 314 -22.14 -11.68 11.63
C VAL A 314 -22.51 -13.15 11.35
N GLY A 315 -23.47 -13.70 12.08
CA GLY A 315 -24.02 -15.03 11.87
C GLY A 315 -24.71 -15.17 10.51
N ASP A 316 -25.47 -14.17 10.06
CA ASP A 316 -26.08 -14.16 8.71
C ASP A 316 -24.99 -14.24 7.61
N VAL A 317 -23.92 -13.47 7.77
CA VAL A 317 -22.77 -13.47 6.85
C VAL A 317 -22.08 -14.83 6.85
N LEU A 318 -21.84 -15.38 8.04
CA LEU A 318 -21.19 -16.67 8.21
C LEU A 318 -22.03 -17.80 7.60
N ILE A 319 -23.33 -17.86 7.88
CA ILE A 319 -24.24 -18.89 7.34
C ILE A 319 -24.20 -18.86 5.81
N SER A 320 -24.30 -17.68 5.21
CA SER A 320 -24.26 -17.52 3.75
C SER A 320 -22.94 -18.04 3.15
N HIS A 321 -21.82 -17.75 3.82
CA HIS A 321 -20.49 -18.21 3.40
C HIS A 321 -20.34 -19.73 3.56
N VAL A 322 -20.82 -20.30 4.66
CA VAL A 322 -20.75 -21.73 4.96
C VAL A 322 -21.61 -22.55 4.00
N LEU A 323 -22.84 -22.10 3.71
CA LEU A 323 -23.71 -22.76 2.72
C LEU A 323 -23.02 -22.82 1.36
N THR A 324 -22.45 -21.70 0.92
CA THR A 324 -21.68 -21.63 -0.33
C THR A 324 -20.46 -22.56 -0.30
N HIS A 325 -19.80 -22.70 0.85
CA HIS A 325 -18.65 -23.59 1.02
C HIS A 325 -19.05 -25.07 0.93
N ILE A 326 -20.08 -25.48 1.67
CA ILE A 326 -20.60 -26.86 1.68
C ILE A 326 -21.09 -27.26 0.28
N GLU A 327 -21.75 -26.35 -0.45
CA GLU A 327 -22.20 -26.62 -1.82
C GLU A 327 -21.03 -26.84 -2.79
N LYS A 328 -19.91 -26.14 -2.60
CA LYS A 328 -18.70 -26.34 -3.41
C LYS A 328 -18.03 -27.67 -3.11
N GLU A 329 -17.95 -28.05 -1.83
CA GLU A 329 -17.38 -29.35 -1.43
C GLU A 329 -18.19 -30.54 -1.96
N LYS A 330 -19.51 -30.42 -2.12
CA LYS A 330 -20.35 -31.49 -2.71
C LYS A 330 -20.18 -31.66 -4.23
N LYS A 331 -19.59 -30.68 -4.93
CA LYS A 331 -19.40 -30.70 -6.40
C LYS A 331 -18.02 -31.22 -6.82
N HIS A 332 -17.17 -31.55 -5.86
CA HIS A 332 -15.85 -32.17 -6.06
C HIS A 332 -15.81 -33.49 -5.31
#